data_AF-A0A1G2XZU3-F1
#
_entry.id   AF-A0A1G2XZU3-F1
#
_cell.length_a   1.000
_cell.length_b   1.000
_cell.length_c   1.000
_cell.angle_alpha   90.00
_cell.angle_beta   90.00
_cell.angle_gamma   90.00
#
_symmetry.space_group_name_H-M   'P 1'
#
loop_
_entity.id
_entity.type
_entity.pdbx_description
1 polymer ?
#
loop_
_entity_poly.entity_id
_entity_poly.type
_entity_poly.pdbx_seq_one_letter_code
_entity_poly.pdbx_strand_id
1 'polypeptide(L)'
;MSTASDSMDFTVIMCSGVSLALALLITAFLNYSYDFKFTSTAVVLLSIFAFISMTFLFFIDKDWKFYPANNGFHLFDVYASLLLLIALFIITSAAIMFSTRFNVLVTLSCCIGLFLLGLISDYTFGRLADSHLWAKIGKVIVPSLQTFWISDALFNEGVKVTFNYILSCGIYGMIYSAAFILIAVALFQRRQIG
;
A
#
# COMPACT_ATOMS: atom_id res chain seq x y z
N MET A 1 -21.18 -6.94 -10.46
CA MET A 1 -22.45 -6.97 -9.69
C MET A 1 -22.31 -8.05 -8.63
N SER A 2 -22.08 -7.68 -7.36
CA SER A 2 -22.16 -8.64 -6.24
C SER A 2 -23.63 -8.79 -5.87
N THR A 3 -24.17 -10.00 -6.02
CA THR A 3 -25.54 -10.36 -5.64
C THR A 3 -25.58 -10.56 -4.12
N ALA A 4 -26.75 -10.37 -3.49
CA ALA A 4 -26.97 -10.63 -2.05
C ALA A 4 -26.72 -12.09 -1.60
N SER A 5 -26.30 -12.98 -2.52
CA SER A 5 -25.86 -14.36 -2.27
C SER A 5 -24.35 -14.52 -2.31
N ASP A 6 -23.57 -13.43 -2.33
CA ASP A 6 -22.11 -13.52 -2.31
C ASP A 6 -21.69 -14.12 -0.95
N SER A 7 -21.48 -15.43 -0.97
CA SER A 7 -21.23 -16.19 0.23
C SER A 7 -19.95 -15.68 0.87
N MET A 8 -20.01 -15.32 2.14
CA MET A 8 -18.85 -14.89 2.89
C MET A 8 -17.77 -15.99 2.83
N ASP A 9 -16.53 -15.62 2.49
CA ASP A 9 -15.43 -16.58 2.47
C ASP A 9 -14.92 -16.83 3.88
N PHE A 10 -15.52 -17.84 4.52
CA PHE A 10 -15.16 -18.26 5.87
C PHE A 10 -13.71 -18.74 5.95
N THR A 11 -13.13 -19.26 4.87
CA THR A 11 -11.75 -19.76 4.87
C THR A 11 -10.77 -18.61 5.00
N VAL A 12 -10.97 -17.53 4.24
CA VAL A 12 -10.15 -16.31 4.35
C VAL A 12 -10.32 -15.65 5.72
N ILE A 13 -11.54 -15.55 6.25
CA ILE A 13 -11.82 -14.94 7.56
C ILE A 13 -11.18 -15.75 8.69
N MET A 14 -11.29 -17.08 8.66
CA MET A 14 -10.68 -17.92 9.69
C MET A 14 -9.15 -17.88 9.60
N CYS A 15 -8.58 -17.92 8.39
CA CYS A 15 -7.14 -17.88 8.21
C CYS A 15 -6.54 -16.52 8.65
N SER A 16 -7.19 -15.41 8.29
CA SER A 16 -6.80 -14.06 8.72
C SER A 16 -7.02 -13.83 10.22
N GLY A 17 -8.12 -14.34 10.78
CA GLY A 17 -8.42 -14.27 12.21
C GLY A 17 -7.39 -15.04 13.06
N VAL A 18 -7.06 -16.26 12.64
CA VAL A 18 -6.06 -17.10 13.31
C VAL A 18 -4.65 -16.49 13.23
N SER A 19 -4.25 -15.99 12.06
CA SER A 19 -2.95 -15.33 11.89
C SER A 19 -2.83 -14.08 12.76
N LEU A 20 -3.87 -13.25 12.85
CA LEU A 20 -3.91 -12.08 13.72
C LEU A 20 -3.87 -12.45 15.20
N ALA A 21 -4.66 -13.44 15.62
CA ALA A 21 -4.67 -13.92 17.00
C ALA A 21 -3.31 -14.51 17.41
N LEU A 22 -2.70 -15.36 16.57
CA LEU A 22 -1.37 -15.93 16.82
C LEU A 22 -0.30 -14.86 16.87
N ALA A 23 -0.31 -13.89 15.94
CA ALA A 23 0.63 -12.78 15.95
C ALA A 23 0.56 -12.02 17.29
N LEU A 24 -0.63 -11.68 17.76
CA LEU A 24 -0.81 -10.93 19.02
C LEU A 24 -0.44 -11.76 20.25
N LEU A 25 -0.81 -13.03 20.30
CA LEU A 25 -0.47 -13.91 21.43
C LEU A 25 1.04 -14.14 21.54
N ILE A 26 1.71 -14.42 20.42
CA ILE A 26 3.17 -14.60 20.40
C ILE A 26 3.86 -13.29 20.74
N THR A 27 3.38 -12.16 20.21
CA THR A 27 3.92 -10.83 20.57
C THR A 27 3.77 -10.56 22.07
N ALA A 28 2.60 -10.83 22.66
CA ALA A 28 2.36 -10.65 24.08
C ALA A 28 3.27 -11.54 24.92
N PHE A 29 3.45 -12.80 24.52
CA PHE A 29 4.35 -13.74 25.18
C PHE A 29 5.82 -13.30 25.11
N LEU A 30 6.29 -12.85 23.93
CA LEU A 30 7.65 -12.35 23.73
C LEU A 30 7.90 -11.04 24.49
N ASN A 31 6.90 -10.18 24.57
CA ASN A 31 6.97 -8.95 25.36
C ASN A 31 7.05 -9.27 26.85
N TYR A 32 6.25 -10.22 27.36
CA TYR A 32 6.25 -10.61 28.77
C TYR A 32 7.50 -11.40 29.19
N SER A 33 7.98 -12.31 28.35
CA SER A 33 9.06 -13.24 28.73
C SER A 33 10.46 -12.73 28.40
N TYR A 34 10.60 -11.88 27.37
CA TYR A 34 11.89 -11.43 26.84
C TYR A 34 12.03 -9.90 26.75
N ASP A 35 11.06 -9.13 27.28
CA ASP A 35 11.03 -7.65 27.25
C ASP A 35 11.15 -7.04 25.84
N PHE A 36 10.73 -7.77 24.81
CA PHE A 36 10.76 -7.27 23.43
C PHE A 36 9.73 -6.16 23.21
N LYS A 37 10.04 -5.17 22.37
CA LYS A 37 9.12 -4.06 22.05
C LYS A 37 7.86 -4.61 21.36
N PHE A 38 6.71 -4.52 22.03
CA PHE A 38 5.42 -5.06 21.55
C PHE A 38 5.06 -4.57 20.15
N THR A 39 5.06 -3.27 19.89
CA THR A 39 4.62 -2.72 18.59
C THR A 39 5.50 -3.18 17.43
N SER A 40 6.82 -3.20 17.62
CA SER A 40 7.75 -3.62 16.55
C SER A 40 7.67 -5.12 16.28
N THR A 41 7.56 -5.93 17.33
CA THR A 41 7.44 -7.38 17.19
C THR A 41 6.09 -7.79 16.61
N ALA A 42 5.01 -7.10 16.98
CA ALA A 42 3.68 -7.31 16.43
C ALA A 42 3.64 -7.10 14.92
N VAL A 43 4.19 -5.98 14.43
CA VAL A 43 4.18 -5.67 12.99
C VAL A 43 4.96 -6.71 12.18
N VAL A 44 6.13 -7.13 12.69
CA VAL A 44 6.96 -8.15 12.01
C VAL A 44 6.26 -9.51 12.00
N LEU A 45 5.75 -9.97 13.14
CA LEU A 45 5.05 -11.25 13.22
C LEU A 45 3.78 -11.25 12.36
N LEU A 46 3.01 -10.17 12.39
CA LEU A 46 1.80 -10.03 11.57
C LEU A 46 2.14 -10.07 10.08
N SER A 47 3.24 -9.44 9.64
CA SER A 47 3.70 -9.51 8.24
C SER A 47 4.09 -10.94 7.84
N ILE A 48 4.79 -11.68 8.71
CA ILE A 48 5.17 -13.07 8.47
C ILE A 48 3.93 -13.96 8.38
N PHE A 49 3.01 -13.86 9.35
CA PHE A 49 1.79 -14.66 9.36
C PHE A 49 0.85 -14.32 8.20
N ALA A 50 0.76 -13.05 7.79
CA ALA A 50 0.00 -12.64 6.62
C ALA A 50 0.58 -13.26 5.33
N PHE A 51 1.91 -13.32 5.19
CA PHE A 51 2.56 -13.98 4.05
C PHE A 51 2.29 -15.50 4.02
N ILE A 52 2.34 -16.16 5.18
CA ILE A 52 2.00 -17.58 5.33
C ILE A 52 0.53 -17.83 4.98
N SER A 53 -0.38 -16.99 5.51
CA SER A 53 -1.81 -17.07 5.23
C SER A 53 -2.11 -16.90 3.74
N MET A 54 -1.47 -15.94 3.07
CA MET A 54 -1.61 -15.73 1.63
C MET A 54 -1.14 -16.96 0.83
N THR A 55 0.00 -17.55 1.20
CA THR A 55 0.52 -18.75 0.53
C THR A 55 -0.40 -19.95 0.77
N PHE A 56 -0.95 -20.09 1.98
CA PHE A 56 -1.92 -21.14 2.31
C PHE A 56 -3.21 -21.01 1.48
N LEU A 57 -3.77 -19.79 1.39
CA LEU A 57 -4.96 -19.49 0.59
C LEU A 57 -4.72 -19.64 -0.91
N PHE A 58 -3.48 -19.55 -1.37
CA PHE A 58 -3.16 -19.85 -2.77
C PHE A 58 -3.43 -21.32 -3.13
N PHE A 59 -3.27 -22.25 -2.17
CA PHE A 59 -3.47 -23.68 -2.40
C PHE A 59 -4.86 -24.20 -2.01
N ILE A 60 -5.54 -23.48 -1.11
CA ILE A 60 -6.79 -23.92 -0.49
C ILE A 60 -7.91 -23.00 -0.93
N ASP A 61 -8.95 -23.63 -1.49
CA ASP A 61 -10.15 -22.95 -1.95
C ASP A 61 -11.11 -22.66 -0.78
N LYS A 62 -12.11 -21.83 -1.03
CA LYS A 62 -13.18 -21.42 -0.11
C LYS A 62 -13.80 -22.58 0.68
N ASP A 63 -13.92 -23.76 0.08
CA ASP A 63 -14.53 -24.96 0.68
C ASP A 63 -13.54 -25.84 1.49
N TRP A 64 -12.37 -25.32 1.87
CA TRP A 64 -11.30 -26.08 2.57
C TRP A 64 -10.78 -27.28 1.77
N LYS A 65 -10.82 -27.19 0.44
CA LYS A 65 -10.33 -28.25 -0.45
C LYS A 65 -9.07 -27.79 -1.20
N PHE A 66 -8.18 -28.73 -1.46
CA PHE A 66 -6.94 -28.49 -2.21
C PHE A 66 -7.22 -28.48 -3.72
N TYR A 67 -7.68 -27.34 -4.25
CA TYR A 67 -7.98 -27.14 -5.67
C TYR A 67 -7.33 -25.83 -6.20
N PRO A 68 -5.99 -25.79 -6.32
CA PRO A 68 -5.26 -24.58 -6.71
C PRO A 68 -5.61 -24.05 -8.11
N ALA A 69 -6.14 -24.91 -8.99
CA ALA A 69 -6.43 -24.56 -10.38
C ALA A 69 -7.70 -23.71 -10.58
N ASN A 70 -8.59 -23.62 -9.58
CA ASN A 70 -9.89 -22.93 -9.71
C ASN A 70 -10.04 -21.72 -8.78
N ASN A 71 -8.95 -21.27 -8.15
CA ASN A 71 -8.95 -20.16 -7.18
C ASN A 71 -9.23 -18.76 -7.79
N GLY A 72 -9.64 -18.69 -9.06
CA GLY A 72 -10.04 -17.44 -9.71
C GLY A 72 -8.93 -16.37 -9.85
N PHE A 73 -7.67 -16.68 -9.52
CA PHE A 73 -6.57 -15.74 -9.65
C PHE A 73 -6.33 -15.40 -11.12
N HIS A 74 -6.70 -14.19 -11.51
CA HIS A 74 -6.37 -13.67 -12.82
C HIS A 74 -5.01 -12.97 -12.75
N LEU A 75 -4.23 -13.04 -13.84
CA LEU A 75 -2.95 -12.31 -13.95
C LEU A 75 -3.12 -10.80 -13.71
N PHE A 76 -4.32 -10.28 -13.96
CA PHE A 76 -4.70 -8.91 -13.66
C PHE A 76 -4.58 -8.56 -12.16
N ASP A 77 -4.99 -9.46 -11.26
CA ASP A 77 -4.95 -9.22 -9.81
C ASP A 77 -3.51 -9.09 -9.32
N VAL A 78 -2.61 -9.88 -9.92
CA VAL A 78 -1.16 -9.79 -9.67
C VAL A 78 -0.63 -8.43 -10.11
N TYR A 79 -0.97 -7.96 -11.31
CA TYR A 79 -0.54 -6.65 -11.78
C TYR A 79 -1.11 -5.49 -10.95
N ALA A 80 -2.37 -5.57 -10.54
CA ALA A 80 -3.00 -4.59 -9.66
C ALA A 80 -2.30 -4.53 -8.30
N SER A 81 -2.04 -5.67 -7.67
CA SER A 81 -1.32 -5.74 -6.39
C SER A 81 0.11 -5.19 -6.48
N LEU A 82 0.81 -5.45 -7.59
CA LEU A 82 2.16 -4.94 -7.83
C LEU A 82 2.19 -3.42 -7.99
N LEU A 83 1.19 -2.82 -8.65
CA LEU A 83 1.08 -1.37 -8.77
C LEU A 83 0.72 -0.71 -7.43
N LEU A 84 -0.17 -1.32 -6.65
CA LEU A 84 -0.47 -0.86 -5.29
C LEU A 84 0.76 -0.95 -4.38
N LEU A 85 1.61 -1.96 -4.55
CA LEU A 85 2.88 -2.06 -3.84
C LEU A 85 3.81 -0.88 -4.17
N ILE A 86 3.91 -0.48 -5.44
CA ILE A 86 4.71 0.68 -5.86
C ILE A 86 4.13 1.97 -5.27
N ALA A 87 2.79 2.14 -5.29
CA ALA A 87 2.14 3.28 -4.64
C ALA A 87 2.44 3.34 -3.13
N LEU A 88 2.43 2.18 -2.46
CA LEU A 88 2.78 2.08 -1.05
C LEU A 88 4.22 2.53 -0.79
N PHE A 89 5.18 2.20 -1.65
CA PHE A 89 6.57 2.68 -1.53
C PHE A 89 6.69 4.21 -1.61
N ILE A 90 5.88 4.86 -2.44
CA ILE A 90 5.83 6.33 -2.50
C ILE A 90 5.31 6.89 -1.16
N ILE A 91 4.24 6.34 -0.61
CA ILE A 91 3.67 6.82 0.66
C ILE A 91 4.62 6.53 1.83
N THR A 92 5.29 5.37 1.86
CA THR A 92 6.23 5.04 2.94
C THR A 92 7.47 5.91 2.89
N SER A 93 8.00 6.22 1.71
CA SER A 93 9.11 7.17 1.56
C SER A 93 8.72 8.59 1.99
N ALA A 94 7.51 9.05 1.66
CA ALA A 94 6.97 10.31 2.15
C ALA A 94 6.75 10.29 3.68
N ALA A 95 6.30 9.18 4.25
CA ALA A 95 6.15 9.00 5.69
C ALA A 95 7.51 9.12 6.41
N ILE A 96 8.56 8.50 5.85
CA ILE A 96 9.93 8.65 6.36
C ILE A 96 10.37 10.11 6.32
N MET A 97 10.10 10.82 5.21
CA MET A 97 10.41 12.25 5.09
C MET A 97 9.70 13.09 6.17
N PHE A 98 8.41 12.90 6.39
CA PHE A 98 7.67 13.65 7.42
C PHE A 98 8.11 13.27 8.84
N SER A 99 8.43 11.99 9.08
CA SER A 99 8.91 11.49 10.37
C SER A 99 10.27 12.05 10.80
N THR A 100 11.01 12.70 9.89
CA THR A 100 12.28 13.35 10.24
C THR A 100 12.13 14.56 11.15
N ARG A 101 10.97 15.24 11.09
CA ARG A 101 10.71 16.51 11.79
C ARG A 101 9.44 16.53 12.63
N PHE A 102 8.44 15.75 12.25
CA PHE A 102 7.13 15.77 12.87
C PHE A 102 6.92 14.61 13.84
N ASN A 103 6.08 14.84 14.86
CA ASN A 103 5.60 13.79 15.75
C ASN A 103 4.67 12.83 14.98
N VAL A 104 4.53 11.60 15.48
CA VAL A 104 3.77 10.51 14.85
C VAL A 104 2.36 10.95 14.41
N LEU A 105 1.63 11.70 15.25
CA LEU A 105 0.29 12.21 14.91
C LEU A 105 0.29 13.11 13.67
N VAL A 106 1.25 14.03 13.59
CA VAL A 106 1.35 14.95 12.45
C VAL A 106 1.81 14.20 11.20
N THR A 107 2.73 13.24 11.33
CA THR A 107 3.15 12.40 10.19
C THR A 107 1.98 11.63 9.59
N LEU A 108 1.13 11.05 10.45
CA LEU A 108 -0.05 10.30 10.01
C LEU A 108 -1.03 11.21 9.27
N SER A 109 -1.33 12.39 9.83
CA SER A 109 -2.18 13.39 9.19
C SER A 109 -1.63 13.84 7.83
N CYS A 110 -0.32 14.04 7.73
CA CYS A 110 0.33 14.38 6.46
C CYS A 110 0.26 13.23 5.44
N CYS A 111 0.45 11.98 5.86
CA CYS A 111 0.31 10.81 4.99
C CYS A 111 -1.13 10.65 4.48
N ILE A 112 -2.12 10.85 5.36
CA ILE A 112 -3.55 10.84 4.96
C ILE A 112 -3.83 11.96 3.96
N GLY A 113 -3.34 13.18 4.23
CA GLY A 113 -3.50 14.31 3.31
C GLY A 113 -2.86 14.05 1.95
N LEU A 114 -1.62 13.53 1.93
CA LEU A 114 -0.92 13.17 0.69
C LEU A 114 -1.64 12.06 -0.07
N PHE A 115 -2.16 11.04 0.63
CA PHE A 115 -2.91 9.96 0.01
C PHE A 115 -4.19 10.47 -0.66
N LEU A 116 -5.01 11.24 0.07
CA LEU A 116 -6.27 11.80 -0.45
C LEU A 116 -6.02 12.77 -1.60
N LEU A 117 -5.02 13.66 -1.47
CA LEU A 117 -4.63 14.56 -2.56
C LEU A 117 -4.08 13.79 -3.77
N GLY A 118 -3.34 12.71 -3.55
CA GLY A 118 -2.82 11.87 -4.62
C GLY A 118 -3.89 11.15 -5.43
N LEU A 119 -5.02 10.79 -4.81
CA LEU A 119 -6.18 10.20 -5.49
C LEU A 119 -6.96 11.21 -6.34
N ILE A 120 -6.96 12.49 -5.96
CA ILE A 120 -7.75 13.54 -6.62
C ILE A 120 -6.89 14.40 -7.58
N SER A 121 -5.56 14.24 -7.53
CA SER A 121 -4.57 15.10 -8.19
C SER A 121 -4.87 15.34 -9.67
N ASP A 122 -5.16 14.29 -10.44
CA ASP A 122 -5.40 14.40 -11.87
C ASP A 122 -6.70 15.15 -12.19
N TYR A 123 -7.74 15.02 -11.35
CA TYR A 123 -8.99 15.74 -11.49
C TYR A 123 -8.85 17.23 -11.14
N THR A 124 -8.25 17.55 -9.99
CA THR A 124 -8.14 18.95 -9.52
C THR A 124 -7.07 19.74 -10.26
N PHE A 125 -5.87 19.16 -10.45
CA PHE A 125 -4.76 19.87 -11.08
C PHE A 125 -4.77 19.72 -12.60
N GLY A 126 -5.33 18.64 -13.16
CA GLY A 126 -5.48 18.49 -14.61
C GLY A 126 -6.38 19.56 -15.22
N ARG A 127 -7.50 19.89 -14.57
CA ARG A 127 -8.46 20.89 -15.04
C ARG A 127 -7.94 22.34 -14.93
N LEU A 128 -7.03 22.59 -13.99
CA LEU A 128 -6.52 23.93 -13.69
C LEU A 128 -5.10 24.17 -14.26
N ALA A 129 -4.45 23.14 -14.79
CA ALA A 129 -3.08 23.21 -15.32
C ALA A 129 -2.94 24.14 -16.53
N ASP A 130 -4.00 24.28 -17.33
CA ASP A 130 -3.99 25.14 -18.51
C ASP A 130 -4.18 26.63 -18.18
N SER A 131 -4.73 26.95 -17.00
CA SER A 131 -5.05 28.34 -16.62
C SER A 131 -4.10 28.94 -15.59
N HIS A 132 -3.48 28.15 -14.69
CA HIS A 132 -2.68 28.70 -13.58
C HIS A 132 -1.35 27.96 -13.35
N LEU A 133 -0.26 28.73 -13.25
CA LEU A 133 1.09 28.23 -13.00
C LEU A 133 1.23 27.48 -11.65
N TRP A 134 0.50 27.91 -10.61
CA TRP A 134 0.48 27.22 -9.30
C TRP A 134 -0.10 25.80 -9.39
N ALA A 135 -1.09 25.59 -10.27
CA ALA A 135 -1.67 24.26 -10.49
C ALA A 135 -0.68 23.32 -11.19
N LYS A 136 0.13 23.86 -12.09
CA LYS A 136 1.20 23.10 -12.77
C LYS A 136 2.28 22.64 -11.79
N ILE A 137 2.67 23.49 -10.84
CA ILE A 137 3.62 23.14 -9.78
C ILE A 137 3.01 22.09 -8.84
N GLY A 138 1.75 22.28 -8.43
CA GLY A 138 1.02 21.32 -7.59
C GLY A 138 0.93 19.92 -8.21
N LYS A 139 0.68 19.85 -9.52
CA LYS A 139 0.64 18.59 -10.29
C LYS A 139 1.97 17.83 -10.28
N VAL A 140 3.09 18.52 -10.22
CA VAL A 140 4.43 17.92 -10.23
C VAL A 140 4.89 17.50 -8.84
N ILE A 141 4.42 18.18 -7.79
CA ILE A 141 4.82 17.88 -6.40
C ILE A 141 3.96 16.75 -5.82
N VAL A 142 2.66 16.75 -6.09
CA VAL A 142 1.73 15.76 -5.54
C VAL A 142 1.78 14.49 -6.40
N PRO A 143 2.20 13.34 -5.86
CA PRO A 143 2.22 12.09 -6.61
C PRO A 143 0.79 11.69 -6.98
N SER A 144 0.53 11.44 -8.26
CA SER A 144 -0.78 10.99 -8.75
C SER A 144 -0.96 9.50 -8.44
N LEU A 145 -1.43 9.21 -7.23
CA LEU A 145 -1.66 7.83 -6.79
C LEU A 145 -2.80 7.15 -7.56
N GLN A 146 -3.68 7.93 -8.17
CA GLN A 146 -4.74 7.43 -9.06
C GLN A 146 -4.16 6.59 -10.22
N THR A 147 -2.96 6.91 -10.70
CA THR A 147 -2.29 6.13 -11.76
C THR A 147 -2.00 4.69 -11.33
N PHE A 148 -1.83 4.41 -10.04
CA PHE A 148 -1.58 3.04 -9.57
C PHE A 148 -2.87 2.27 -9.28
N TRP A 149 -4.01 2.98 -9.21
CA TRP A 149 -5.30 2.43 -8.83
C TRP A 149 -6.10 1.98 -10.06
N ILE A 150 -5.80 0.79 -10.58
CA ILE A 150 -6.43 0.27 -11.82
C ILE A 150 -7.89 -0.16 -11.64
N SER A 151 -8.43 -0.22 -10.42
CA SER A 151 -9.82 -0.61 -10.18
C SER A 151 -10.83 0.26 -10.96
N ASP A 152 -10.51 1.53 -11.24
CA ASP A 152 -11.36 2.40 -12.05
C ASP A 152 -11.33 2.04 -13.54
N ALA A 153 -10.19 1.55 -14.03
CA ALA A 153 -10.06 1.08 -15.41
C ALA A 153 -10.79 -0.24 -15.67
N LEU A 154 -11.17 -0.98 -14.61
CA LEU A 154 -11.96 -2.20 -14.70
C LEU A 154 -13.37 -1.95 -15.28
N PHE A 155 -13.92 -0.75 -15.06
CA PHE A 155 -15.25 -0.36 -15.54
C PHE A 155 -15.26 0.16 -16.97
N ASN A 156 -14.09 0.50 -17.52
CA ASN A 156 -13.94 0.95 -18.90
C ASN A 156 -13.48 -0.24 -19.76
N GLU A 157 -14.43 -0.93 -20.37
CA GLU A 157 -14.20 -2.08 -21.25
C GLU A 157 -13.16 -1.72 -22.34
N GLY A 158 -11.91 -2.17 -22.19
CA GLY A 158 -10.90 -2.08 -23.26
C GLY A 158 -9.47 -1.77 -22.83
N VAL A 159 -9.21 -1.30 -21.61
CA VAL A 159 -7.83 -0.92 -21.20
C VAL A 159 -7.06 -2.15 -20.71
N LYS A 160 -6.31 -2.81 -21.59
CA LYS A 160 -5.38 -3.87 -21.21
C LYS A 160 -4.16 -3.27 -20.52
N VAL A 161 -3.89 -3.68 -19.29
CA VAL A 161 -2.66 -3.34 -18.56
C VAL A 161 -1.48 -3.93 -19.32
N THR A 162 -0.76 -3.08 -20.04
CA THR A 162 0.41 -3.48 -20.83
C THR A 162 1.65 -3.47 -19.95
N PHE A 163 2.61 -4.36 -20.19
CA PHE A 163 3.88 -4.40 -19.43
C PHE A 163 4.61 -3.04 -19.42
N ASN A 164 4.57 -2.30 -20.54
CA ASN A 164 5.14 -0.95 -20.63
C ASN A 164 4.53 0.03 -19.63
N TYR A 165 3.24 -0.12 -19.32
CA TYR A 165 2.56 0.73 -18.32
C TYR A 165 3.10 0.46 -16.92
N ILE A 166 3.25 -0.82 -16.54
CA ILE A 166 3.81 -1.23 -15.25
C ILE A 166 5.24 -0.71 -15.10
N LEU A 167 6.06 -0.84 -16.15
CA LEU A 167 7.44 -0.34 -16.13
C LEU A 167 7.48 1.18 -15.96
N SER A 168 6.61 1.91 -16.66
CA SER A 168 6.52 3.37 -16.56
C SER A 168 6.08 3.81 -15.16
N CYS A 169 5.09 3.14 -14.58
CA CYS A 169 4.65 3.35 -13.21
C CYS A 169 5.76 3.00 -12.19
N GLY A 170 6.53 1.94 -12.46
CA GLY A 170 7.69 1.57 -11.65
C GLY A 170 8.78 2.63 -11.65
N ILE A 171 9.16 3.15 -12.83
CA ILE A 171 10.13 4.25 -12.95
C ILE A 171 9.61 5.50 -12.24
N TYR A 172 8.34 5.86 -12.47
CA TYR A 172 7.69 6.98 -11.79
C TYR A 172 7.77 6.83 -10.27
N GLY A 173 7.37 5.68 -9.73
CA GLY A 173 7.38 5.42 -8.29
C GLY A 173 8.78 5.42 -7.69
N MET A 174 9.78 4.90 -8.41
CA MET A 174 11.18 4.97 -7.98
C MET A 174 11.69 6.41 -7.91
N ILE A 175 11.39 7.24 -8.91
CA ILE A 175 11.80 8.65 -8.94
C ILE A 175 11.19 9.41 -7.76
N TYR A 176 9.89 9.26 -7.51
CA TYR A 176 9.23 9.91 -6.37
C TYR A 176 9.77 9.42 -5.03
N SER A 177 9.96 8.10 -4.90
CA SER A 177 10.50 7.53 -3.66
C SER A 177 11.92 8.01 -3.39
N ALA A 178 12.77 8.05 -4.41
CA ALA A 178 14.13 8.59 -4.31
C ALA A 178 14.11 10.09 -3.96
N ALA A 179 13.22 10.88 -4.57
CA ALA A 179 13.08 12.30 -4.25
C ALA A 179 12.69 12.52 -2.77
N PHE A 180 11.70 11.80 -2.26
CA PHE A 180 11.31 11.90 -0.84
C PHE A 180 12.43 11.45 0.10
N ILE A 181 13.15 10.38 -0.23
CA ILE A 181 14.29 9.92 0.58
C ILE A 181 15.42 10.95 0.56
N LEU A 182 15.75 11.54 -0.59
CA LEU A 182 16.79 12.59 -0.68
C LEU A 182 16.41 13.83 0.12
N ILE A 183 15.15 14.25 0.07
CA ILE A 183 14.64 15.35 0.91
C ILE A 183 14.72 14.95 2.39
N ALA A 184 14.33 13.73 2.75
CA ALA A 184 14.45 13.23 4.12
C ALA A 184 15.89 13.31 4.63
N VAL A 185 16.87 12.86 3.83
CA VAL A 185 18.30 12.95 4.14
C VAL A 185 18.74 14.40 4.31
N ALA A 186 18.35 15.30 3.42
CA ALA A 186 18.67 16.72 3.53
C ALA A 186 18.07 17.37 4.80
N LEU A 187 16.84 17.00 5.16
CA LEU A 187 16.18 17.45 6.40
C LEU A 187 16.86 16.89 7.65
N PHE A 188 17.45 15.69 7.57
CA PHE A 188 18.18 15.04 8.65
C PHE A 188 19.52 15.70 8.97
N GLN A 189 20.23 16.28 7.98
CA GLN A 189 21.55 16.89 8.20
C GLN A 189 21.56 17.96 9.30
N ARG A 190 20.43 18.65 9.50
CA ARG A 190 20.27 19.70 10.52
C ARG A 190 19.75 19.17 11.87
N ARG A 191 19.64 17.86 12.06
CA ARG A 191 19.22 17.27 13.34
C ARG A 191 20.48 16.91 14.11
N GLN A 192 20.82 17.75 15.09
CA GLN A 192 21.81 17.38 16.10
C GLN A 192 21.23 16.23 16.92
N ILE A 193 21.89 15.08 16.85
CA ILE A 193 21.64 13.93 17.73
C ILE A 193 22.17 14.33 19.11
N GLY A 194 21.28 14.83 19.96
CA GLY A 194 21.45 14.95 21.40
C GLY A 194 20.73 13.83 22.10
#